data_AF-D4YXW4-F1
#
_entry.id   AF-D4YXW4-F1
#
_cell.length_a   1.000
_cell.length_b   1.000
_cell.length_c   1.000
_cell.angle_alpha   90.00
_cell.angle_beta   90.00
_cell.angle_gamma   90.00
#
_symmetry.space_group_name_H-M   'P 1'
#
loop_
_entity.id
_entity.type
_entity.pdbx_description
1 polymer ?
#
loop_
_entity_poly.entity_id
_entity_poly.type
_entity_poly.pdbx_seq_one_letter_code
_entity_poly.pdbx_strand_id
1 'polypeptide(L)'
;MTPPVYSQLFSCLYDQAEAVGQLGRGTHHSVFRSIQWRDIDGDFRDSGRFHHFAVIWDEDHDARIIPMIEHLHMTGLLWPVVFIGERKGMLTVLLSHGIDPTKERSDWFDTVRDIAGHAIENDPWTVEFGTFHRDPANRDQLTEPAGLISDREELVVAYLQAIDVLWQLGEERSERQQNQG
;
A
#
# COMPACT_ATOMS: atom_id res chain seq x y z
N MET A 1 21.05 11.52 -1.63
CA MET A 1 20.11 12.08 -2.64
C MET A 1 18.82 12.36 -1.91
N THR A 2 18.16 13.48 -2.21
CA THR A 2 16.83 13.79 -1.67
C THR A 2 15.80 12.98 -2.46
N PRO A 3 14.84 12.30 -1.82
CA PRO A 3 13.78 11.59 -2.55
C PRO A 3 13.00 12.55 -3.46
N PRO A 4 12.51 12.10 -4.62
CA PRO A 4 11.60 12.89 -5.44
C PRO A 4 10.33 13.24 -4.65
N VAL A 5 9.77 14.41 -4.96
CA VAL A 5 8.50 14.87 -4.36
C VAL A 5 7.36 14.37 -5.25
N TYR A 6 6.73 13.27 -4.85
CA TYR A 6 5.58 12.70 -5.54
C TYR A 6 4.25 13.38 -5.18
N SER A 7 4.11 13.79 -3.92
CA SER A 7 2.83 14.21 -3.33
C SER A 7 3.06 15.37 -2.35
N GLN A 8 2.04 16.21 -2.18
CA GLN A 8 2.00 17.19 -1.09
C GLN A 8 1.35 16.64 0.19
N LEU A 9 0.66 15.49 0.09
CA LEU A 9 -0.01 14.83 1.21
C LEU A 9 0.88 13.75 1.86
N PHE A 10 1.84 13.21 1.12
CA PHE A 10 2.70 12.11 1.58
C PHE A 10 4.17 12.49 1.66
N SER A 11 4.83 12.00 2.70
CA SER A 11 6.28 12.01 2.79
C SER A 11 6.84 10.74 2.17
N CYS A 12 7.64 10.86 1.11
CA CYS A 12 8.43 9.74 0.58
C CYS A 12 9.60 9.46 1.52
N LEU A 13 9.54 8.34 2.25
CA LEU A 13 10.57 7.92 3.19
C LEU A 13 11.74 7.22 2.48
N TYR A 14 11.42 6.50 1.41
CA TYR A 14 12.37 5.77 0.60
C TYR A 14 11.88 5.68 -0.83
N ASP A 15 12.83 5.81 -1.75
CA ASP A 15 12.59 5.73 -3.18
C ASP A 15 13.70 4.87 -3.80
N GLN A 16 13.34 3.68 -4.27
CA GLN A 16 14.24 2.86 -5.07
C GLN A 16 14.11 3.30 -6.51
N ALA A 17 15.02 4.16 -6.98
CA ALA A 17 14.89 4.81 -8.30
C ALA A 17 14.82 3.84 -9.50
N GLU A 18 15.34 2.62 -9.37
CA GLU A 18 15.31 1.61 -10.41
C GLU A 18 15.25 0.19 -9.85
N ALA A 19 14.91 -0.78 -10.69
CA ALA A 19 14.87 -2.19 -10.31
C ALA A 19 16.25 -2.72 -9.90
N VAL A 20 16.28 -3.51 -8.83
CA VAL A 20 17.47 -4.26 -8.41
C VAL A 20 17.25 -5.74 -8.70
N GLY A 21 18.10 -6.33 -9.55
CA GLY A 21 17.99 -7.74 -9.92
C GLY A 21 16.94 -7.98 -11.01
N GLN A 22 16.23 -9.10 -10.92
CA GLN A 22 15.36 -9.61 -11.99
C GLN A 22 13.96 -10.02 -11.51
N LEU A 23 13.50 -9.46 -10.38
CA LEU A 23 12.12 -9.71 -9.93
C LEU A 23 11.14 -9.00 -10.87
N GLY A 24 10.18 -9.75 -11.41
CA GLY A 24 9.19 -9.25 -12.35
C GLY A 24 9.84 -8.60 -13.58
N ARG A 25 9.30 -7.46 -14.01
CA ARG A 25 9.84 -6.66 -15.11
C ARG A 25 10.05 -5.24 -14.59
N GLY A 26 11.29 -4.93 -14.22
CA GLY A 26 11.62 -3.61 -13.69
C GLY A 26 11.05 -3.33 -12.29
N THR A 27 10.74 -4.35 -11.48
CA THR A 27 10.13 -4.12 -10.17
C THR A 27 11.04 -3.34 -9.22
N HIS A 28 10.47 -2.27 -8.66
CA HIS A 28 11.07 -1.48 -7.58
C HIS A 28 9.96 -0.92 -6.68
N HIS A 29 10.32 -0.17 -5.64
CA HIS A 29 9.32 0.33 -4.70
C HIS A 29 9.72 1.67 -4.09
N SER A 30 8.70 2.41 -3.66
CA SER A 30 8.86 3.58 -2.80
C SER A 30 7.97 3.43 -1.58
N VAL A 31 8.45 3.92 -0.44
CA VAL A 31 7.73 3.86 0.83
C VAL A 31 7.28 5.25 1.20
N PHE A 32 6.00 5.37 1.51
CA PHE A 32 5.33 6.63 1.81
C PHE A 32 4.78 6.62 3.22
N ARG A 33 4.69 7.82 3.79
CA ARG A 33 4.04 8.08 5.08
C ARG A 33 2.90 9.06 4.87
N SER A 34 1.74 8.71 5.39
CA SER A 34 0.57 9.58 5.55
C SER A 34 0.21 9.72 7.03
N ILE A 35 -0.71 10.63 7.34
CA ILE A 35 -1.37 10.73 8.65
C ILE A 35 -2.78 10.17 8.50
N GLN A 36 -3.23 9.32 9.42
CA GLN A 36 -4.58 8.75 9.42
C GLN A 36 -5.24 9.00 10.77
N TRP A 37 -6.56 9.14 10.76
CA TRP A 37 -7.40 9.25 11.97
C TRP A 37 -8.18 7.96 12.25
N ARG A 38 -7.82 6.87 11.57
CA ARG A 38 -8.29 5.53 11.87
C ARG A 38 -7.12 4.67 12.29
N ASP A 39 -7.37 3.71 13.16
CA ASP A 39 -6.41 2.66 13.47
C ASP A 39 -6.54 1.48 12.50
N ILE A 40 -5.82 0.40 12.79
CA ILE A 40 -5.87 -0.84 12.01
C ILE A 40 -7.16 -1.65 12.15
N ASP A 41 -8.01 -1.38 13.15
CA ASP A 41 -9.34 -2.01 13.28
C ASP A 41 -10.41 -1.21 12.52
N GLY A 42 -10.05 0.00 12.08
CA GLY A 42 -10.92 0.93 11.38
C GLY A 42 -11.54 1.98 12.30
N ASP A 43 -11.34 1.93 13.61
CA ASP A 43 -11.95 2.86 14.56
C ASP A 43 -11.36 4.27 14.42
N PHE A 44 -12.22 5.29 14.51
CA PHE A 44 -11.76 6.68 14.57
C PHE A 44 -10.96 6.96 15.84
N ARG A 45 -9.91 7.76 15.68
CA ARG A 45 -9.01 8.20 16.74
C ARG A 45 -9.04 9.72 16.85
N ASP A 46 -8.97 10.22 18.08
CA ASP A 46 -8.97 11.66 18.38
C ASP A 46 -7.67 12.37 17.96
N SER A 47 -6.62 11.60 17.66
CA SER A 47 -5.31 12.09 17.24
C SER A 47 -4.86 11.38 15.98
N GLY A 48 -4.28 12.15 15.05
CA GLY A 48 -3.65 11.60 13.86
C GLY A 48 -2.48 10.67 14.19
N ARG A 49 -2.36 9.60 13.42
CA ARG A 49 -1.31 8.59 13.55
C ARG A 49 -0.58 8.43 12.24
N PHE A 50 0.70 8.09 12.29
CA PHE A 50 1.42 7.78 11.07
C PHE A 50 1.00 6.43 10.53
N HIS A 51 0.84 6.39 9.21
CA HIS A 51 0.53 5.17 8.47
C HIS A 51 1.49 5.08 7.29
N HIS A 52 2.23 3.97 7.20
CA HIS A 52 3.19 3.75 6.12
C HIS A 52 2.63 2.74 5.13
N PHE A 53 2.83 3.00 3.85
CA PHE A 53 2.45 2.08 2.78
C PHE A 53 3.54 2.10 1.71
N ALA A 54 3.64 1.01 0.96
CA ALA A 54 4.59 0.91 -0.14
C ALA A 54 3.84 0.97 -1.48
N VAL A 55 4.37 1.77 -2.40
CA VAL A 55 4.01 1.70 -3.82
C VAL A 55 4.99 0.78 -4.51
N ILE A 56 4.48 -0.22 -5.21
CA ILE A 56 5.28 -1.10 -6.06
C ILE A 56 5.17 -0.60 -7.49
N TRP A 57 6.33 -0.34 -8.09
CA TRP A 57 6.47 0.13 -9.45
C TRP A 57 6.85 -1.03 -10.37
N ASP A 58 6.38 -0.98 -11.61
CA ASP A 58 6.89 -1.82 -12.70
C ASP A 58 7.91 -1.05 -13.56
N GLU A 59 8.19 -1.52 -14.78
CA GLU A 59 9.17 -0.91 -15.66
C GLU A 59 8.90 0.55 -16.08
N ASP A 60 7.65 1.02 -16.07
CA ASP A 60 7.30 2.35 -16.58
C ASP A 60 7.18 3.42 -15.50
N HIS A 61 7.15 3.01 -14.23
CA HIS A 61 7.01 3.90 -13.07
C HIS A 61 5.83 4.86 -13.26
N ASP A 62 4.61 4.33 -13.49
CA ASP A 62 3.44 5.17 -13.68
C ASP A 62 3.06 5.96 -12.40
N ALA A 63 3.60 7.18 -12.29
CA ALA A 63 3.35 8.09 -11.17
C ALA A 63 1.89 8.58 -11.09
N ARG A 64 1.02 8.30 -12.08
CA ARG A 64 -0.41 8.64 -12.01
C ARG A 64 -1.13 7.89 -10.90
N ILE A 65 -0.53 6.81 -10.37
CA ILE A 65 -1.05 6.13 -9.17
C ILE A 65 -1.03 7.04 -7.93
N ILE A 66 -0.13 8.01 -7.85
CA ILE A 66 0.03 8.87 -6.67
C ILE A 66 -1.22 9.75 -6.45
N PRO A 67 -1.71 10.54 -7.43
CA PRO A 67 -2.99 11.25 -7.29
C PRO A 67 -4.18 10.36 -6.92
N MET A 68 -4.20 9.10 -7.39
CA MET A 68 -5.25 8.16 -7.03
C MET A 68 -5.15 7.78 -5.53
N ILE A 69 -3.94 7.49 -5.03
CA ILE A 69 -3.70 7.23 -3.61
C ILE A 69 -4.03 8.46 -2.75
N GLU A 70 -3.75 9.67 -3.23
CA GLU A 70 -4.18 10.92 -2.59
C GLU A 70 -5.70 10.97 -2.45
N HIS A 71 -6.45 10.57 -3.48
CA HIS A 71 -7.91 10.47 -3.42
C HIS A 71 -8.36 9.46 -2.35
N LEU A 72 -7.74 8.28 -2.30
CA LEU A 72 -8.03 7.28 -1.26
C LEU A 72 -7.76 7.85 0.14
N HIS A 73 -6.68 8.60 0.32
CA HIS A 73 -6.35 9.24 1.58
C HIS A 73 -7.40 10.29 1.97
N MET A 74 -7.75 11.21 1.07
CA MET A 74 -8.71 12.27 1.35
C MET A 74 -10.14 11.76 1.59
N THR A 75 -10.48 10.59 1.05
CA THR A 75 -11.79 9.93 1.27
C THR A 75 -11.79 8.98 2.47
N GLY A 76 -10.68 8.88 3.21
CA GLY A 76 -10.56 8.03 4.39
C GLY A 76 -10.53 6.54 4.08
N LEU A 77 -10.14 6.15 2.87
CA LEU A 77 -10.07 4.77 2.40
C LEU A 77 -8.68 4.14 2.53
N LEU A 78 -7.62 4.93 2.74
CA LEU A 78 -6.23 4.44 2.70
C LEU A 78 -5.79 3.62 3.92
N TRP A 79 -6.45 3.74 5.07
CA TRP A 79 -6.01 3.15 6.34
C TRP A 79 -5.75 1.61 6.36
N PRO A 80 -6.44 0.75 5.59
CA PRO A 80 -6.17 -0.68 5.61
C PRO A 80 -5.09 -1.10 4.59
N VAL A 81 -4.66 -0.19 3.71
CA VAL A 81 -3.77 -0.47 2.57
C VAL A 81 -2.32 -0.50 3.03
N VAL A 82 -1.60 -1.57 2.69
CA VAL A 82 -0.17 -1.71 3.02
C VAL A 82 0.72 -1.74 1.78
N PHE A 83 0.23 -2.33 0.69
CA PHE A 83 0.87 -2.24 -0.63
C PHE A 83 -0.13 -1.79 -1.68
N ILE A 84 0.36 -1.04 -2.66
CA ILE A 84 -0.41 -0.66 -3.83
C ILE A 84 0.51 -0.57 -5.04
N GLY A 85 0.01 -0.90 -6.22
CA GLY A 85 0.79 -0.80 -7.45
C GLY A 85 -0.13 -0.81 -8.66
N GLU A 86 0.34 -0.23 -9.75
CA GLU A 86 -0.33 -0.28 -11.04
C GLU A 86 0.53 -1.05 -12.02
N ARG A 87 -0.12 -1.87 -12.86
CA ARG A 87 0.50 -2.53 -13.98
C ARG A 87 -0.52 -2.84 -15.07
N LYS A 88 -0.28 -2.36 -16.29
CA LYS A 88 -1.07 -2.67 -17.50
C LYS A 88 -2.57 -2.35 -17.38
N GLY A 89 -2.91 -1.21 -16.79
CA GLY A 89 -4.29 -0.76 -16.57
C GLY A 89 -4.99 -1.50 -15.41
N MET A 90 -4.22 -2.11 -14.53
CA MET A 90 -4.71 -2.81 -13.34
C MET A 90 -4.04 -2.25 -12.10
N LEU A 91 -4.87 -1.74 -11.20
CA LEU A 91 -4.50 -1.34 -9.86
C LEU A 91 -4.63 -2.55 -8.93
N THR A 92 -3.53 -2.94 -8.28
CA THR A 92 -3.57 -3.94 -7.21
C THR A 92 -3.45 -3.24 -5.86
N VAL A 93 -4.37 -3.54 -4.95
CA VAL A 93 -4.38 -3.00 -3.57
C VAL A 93 -4.29 -4.16 -2.58
N LEU A 94 -3.23 -4.20 -1.78
CA LEU A 94 -3.09 -5.20 -0.71
C LEU A 94 -3.45 -4.59 0.63
N LEU A 95 -4.37 -5.26 1.33
CA LEU A 95 -4.78 -4.90 2.68
C LEU A 95 -4.00 -5.68 3.72
N SER A 96 -3.84 -5.13 4.92
CA SER A 96 -3.33 -5.93 6.04
C SER A 96 -4.24 -7.14 6.29
N HIS A 97 -3.67 -8.33 6.44
CA HIS A 97 -4.43 -9.55 6.68
C HIS A 97 -5.27 -9.46 7.95
N GLY A 98 -6.48 -10.03 7.92
CA GLY A 98 -7.44 -10.01 9.02
C GLY A 98 -8.27 -8.71 9.10
N ILE A 99 -7.93 -7.69 8.31
CA ILE A 99 -8.67 -6.44 8.26
C ILE A 99 -9.77 -6.52 7.22
N ASP A 100 -10.98 -6.14 7.64
CA ASP A 100 -12.16 -6.07 6.79
C ASP A 100 -12.71 -4.64 6.80
N PRO A 101 -12.40 -3.83 5.77
CA PRO A 101 -12.83 -2.43 5.74
C PRO A 101 -14.35 -2.30 5.57
N THR A 102 -15.07 -3.36 5.20
CA THR A 102 -16.52 -3.32 5.00
C THR A 102 -17.31 -3.21 6.30
N LYS A 103 -16.69 -3.56 7.44
CA LYS A 103 -17.26 -3.36 8.77
C LYS A 103 -17.53 -1.89 9.07
N GLU A 104 -16.60 -1.03 8.66
CA GLU A 104 -16.71 0.43 8.81
C GLU A 104 -17.42 1.08 7.63
N ARG A 105 -17.18 0.58 6.42
CA ARG A 105 -17.69 1.16 5.19
C ARG A 105 -18.08 0.05 4.21
N SER A 106 -19.35 -0.33 4.18
CA SER A 106 -19.84 -1.47 3.39
C SER A 106 -19.57 -1.35 1.89
N ASP A 107 -19.47 -0.13 1.36
CA ASP A 107 -19.17 0.19 -0.04
C ASP A 107 -17.67 0.43 -0.30
N TRP A 108 -16.77 0.07 0.63
CA TRP A 108 -15.33 0.39 0.53
C TRP A 108 -14.73 -0.09 -0.80
N PHE A 109 -14.92 -1.38 -1.14
CA PHE A 109 -14.36 -1.95 -2.37
C PHE A 109 -14.93 -1.30 -3.64
N ASP A 110 -16.23 -1.01 -3.65
CA ASP A 110 -16.89 -0.40 -4.80
C ASP A 110 -16.47 1.07 -4.95
N THR A 111 -16.25 1.77 -3.84
CA THR A 111 -15.72 3.14 -3.87
C THR A 111 -14.30 3.18 -4.40
N VAL A 112 -13.43 2.23 -3.99
CA VAL A 112 -12.06 2.16 -4.53
C VAL A 112 -12.10 1.86 -6.03
N ARG A 113 -12.96 0.96 -6.49
CA ARG A 113 -13.17 0.68 -7.93
C ARG A 113 -13.67 1.90 -8.68
N ASP A 114 -14.63 2.64 -8.12
CA ASP A 114 -15.17 3.85 -8.73
C ASP A 114 -14.10 4.95 -8.86
N ILE A 115 -13.29 5.14 -7.81
CA ILE A 115 -12.15 6.07 -7.83
C ILE A 115 -11.15 5.66 -8.91
N ALA A 116 -10.74 4.39 -8.96
CA ALA A 116 -9.77 3.91 -9.96
C ALA A 116 -10.31 4.01 -11.40
N GLY A 117 -11.60 3.77 -11.60
CA GLY A 117 -12.26 3.90 -12.90
C GLY A 117 -12.37 5.34 -13.41
N HIS A 118 -12.27 6.33 -12.53
CA HIS A 118 -12.40 7.76 -12.86
C HIS A 118 -11.16 8.60 -12.52
N ALA A 119 -10.10 7.99 -11.99
CA ALA A 119 -8.90 8.71 -11.56
C ALA A 119 -8.15 9.36 -12.74
N ILE A 120 -8.23 8.74 -13.92
CA ILE A 120 -7.53 9.19 -15.13
C ILE A 120 -8.51 9.26 -16.30
N GLU A 121 -8.65 10.45 -16.87
CA GLU A 121 -9.54 10.69 -18.00
C GLU A 121 -9.14 9.80 -19.20
N ASN A 122 -10.10 9.01 -19.69
CA ASN A 122 -9.93 8.07 -20.81
C ASN A 122 -8.94 6.91 -20.60
N ASP A 123 -8.50 6.65 -19.36
CA ASP A 123 -7.63 5.52 -19.02
C ASP A 123 -8.09 4.84 -17.70
N PRO A 124 -9.28 4.22 -17.69
CA PRO A 124 -9.83 3.63 -16.48
C PRO A 124 -9.04 2.40 -16.06
N TRP A 125 -8.68 2.32 -14.78
CA TRP A 125 -8.02 1.15 -14.23
C TRP A 125 -9.01 0.17 -13.62
N THR A 126 -8.78 -1.11 -13.87
CA THR A 126 -9.46 -2.19 -13.13
C THR A 126 -8.78 -2.40 -11.78
N VAL A 127 -9.49 -2.88 -10.76
CA VAL A 127 -8.92 -3.06 -9.42
C VAL A 127 -8.97 -4.52 -8.99
N GLU A 128 -7.82 -5.04 -8.57
CA GLU A 128 -7.70 -6.30 -7.86
C GLU A 128 -7.30 -6.04 -6.40
N PHE A 129 -7.88 -6.85 -5.51
CA PHE A 129 -7.61 -6.77 -4.08
C PHE A 129 -6.92 -8.05 -3.64
N GLY A 130 -5.93 -7.88 -2.78
CA GLY A 130 -5.26 -8.98 -2.11
C GLY A 130 -5.04 -8.68 -0.63
N THR A 131 -4.34 -9.58 0.04
CA THR A 131 -4.05 -9.45 1.47
C THR A 131 -2.56 -9.66 1.72
N PHE A 132 -2.03 -8.98 2.71
CA PHE A 132 -0.65 -9.11 3.16
C PHE A 132 -0.62 -9.50 4.63
N HIS A 133 -0.05 -10.67 4.93
CA HIS A 133 0.11 -11.15 6.28
C HIS A 133 1.54 -10.90 6.76
N ARG A 134 1.70 -10.15 7.85
CA ARG A 134 3.00 -9.93 8.50
C ARG A 134 3.46 -11.21 9.21
N ASP A 135 4.16 -12.04 8.46
CA ASP A 135 4.95 -13.14 8.98
C ASP A 135 6.21 -13.27 8.10
N PRO A 136 7.37 -12.82 8.58
CA PRO A 136 8.62 -12.90 7.81
C PRO A 136 8.99 -14.32 7.38
N ALA A 137 8.49 -15.34 8.08
CA ALA A 137 8.72 -16.74 7.73
C ALA A 137 7.63 -17.31 6.80
N ASN A 138 6.59 -16.53 6.49
CA ASN A 138 5.44 -16.90 5.66
C ASN A 138 4.90 -18.32 5.97
N ARG A 139 4.79 -18.65 7.25
CA ARG A 139 4.48 -20.01 7.72
C ARG A 139 3.07 -20.43 7.33
N ASP A 140 2.14 -19.49 7.50
CA ASP A 140 0.72 -19.74 7.28
C ASP A 140 0.29 -19.48 5.83
N GLN A 141 1.19 -18.91 5.00
CA GLN A 141 0.96 -18.64 3.57
C GLN A 141 -0.31 -17.81 3.31
N LEU A 142 -0.58 -16.84 4.19
CA LEU A 142 -1.79 -16.00 4.19
C LEU A 142 -1.65 -14.70 3.38
N THR A 143 -0.55 -14.54 2.64
CA THR A 143 -0.36 -13.38 1.75
C THR A 143 -0.85 -13.74 0.36
N GLU A 144 -1.77 -12.93 -0.17
CA GLU A 144 -2.33 -13.03 -1.51
C GLU A 144 -1.89 -11.79 -2.32
N PRO A 145 -0.86 -11.89 -3.17
CA PRO A 145 -0.28 -10.72 -3.84
C PRO A 145 -1.10 -10.18 -5.02
N ALA A 146 -2.19 -10.85 -5.44
CA ALA A 146 -3.16 -10.37 -6.42
C ALA A 146 -2.54 -9.72 -7.68
N GLY A 147 -1.52 -10.35 -8.26
CA GLY A 147 -0.88 -9.89 -9.50
C GLY A 147 -0.03 -8.62 -9.39
N LEU A 148 0.20 -8.09 -8.18
CA LEU A 148 0.97 -6.85 -7.92
C LEU A 148 2.33 -6.84 -8.64
N ILE A 149 2.99 -7.99 -8.71
CA ILE A 149 4.23 -8.20 -9.44
C ILE A 149 4.07 -9.42 -10.34
N SER A 150 4.52 -9.30 -11.59
CA SER A 150 4.43 -10.36 -12.61
C SER A 150 5.54 -11.40 -12.49
N ASP A 151 5.59 -12.13 -11.39
CA ASP A 151 6.56 -13.20 -11.13
C ASP A 151 5.91 -14.35 -10.34
N ARG A 152 6.71 -15.35 -9.96
CA ARG A 152 6.28 -16.45 -9.09
C ARG A 152 5.89 -15.90 -7.72
N GLU A 153 4.71 -16.30 -7.23
CA GLU A 153 4.12 -15.76 -6.01
C GLU A 153 5.06 -15.86 -4.80
N GLU A 154 5.83 -16.94 -4.65
CA GLU A 154 6.76 -17.08 -3.53
C GLU A 154 7.89 -16.04 -3.52
N LEU A 155 8.32 -15.58 -4.71
CA LEU A 155 9.32 -14.51 -4.83
C LEU A 155 8.70 -13.16 -4.52
N VAL A 156 7.47 -12.94 -5.00
CA VAL A 156 6.70 -11.73 -4.71
C VAL A 156 6.48 -11.61 -3.21
N VAL A 157 5.99 -12.66 -2.55
CA VAL A 157 5.78 -12.67 -1.10
C VAL A 157 7.09 -12.40 -0.36
N ALA A 158 8.19 -13.07 -0.72
CA ALA A 158 9.48 -12.81 -0.08
C ALA A 158 9.94 -11.36 -0.20
N TYR A 159 9.71 -10.72 -1.36
CA TYR A 159 10.02 -9.31 -1.58
C TYR A 159 9.14 -8.39 -0.74
N LEU A 160 7.82 -8.62 -0.70
CA LEU A 160 6.90 -7.85 0.13
C LEU A 160 7.22 -7.98 1.62
N GLN A 161 7.56 -9.20 2.10
CA GLN A 161 8.02 -9.41 3.47
C GLN A 161 9.32 -8.64 3.76
N ALA A 162 10.26 -8.61 2.82
CA ALA A 162 11.51 -7.85 3.01
C ALA A 162 11.25 -6.35 3.15
N ILE A 163 10.32 -5.79 2.36
CA ILE A 163 9.89 -4.39 2.51
C ILE A 163 9.27 -4.18 3.89
N ASP A 164 8.32 -5.02 4.30
CA ASP A 164 7.63 -4.85 5.59
C ASP A 164 8.56 -5.05 6.79
N VAL A 165 9.56 -5.94 6.71
CA VAL A 165 10.57 -6.11 7.75
C VAL A 165 11.39 -4.81 7.95
N LEU A 166 11.67 -4.08 6.87
CA LEU A 166 12.44 -2.84 6.93
C LEU A 166 11.61 -1.64 7.37
N TRP A 167 10.33 -1.60 6.99
CA TRP A 167 9.50 -0.39 7.08
C TRP A 167 8.31 -0.49 8.02
N GLN A 168 7.92 -1.70 8.44
CA GLN A 168 6.76 -1.97 9.30
C GLN A 168 5.49 -1.25 8.82
N LEU A 169 5.01 -1.62 7.63
CA LEU A 169 3.88 -0.97 6.97
C LEU A 169 2.58 -1.03 7.80
N GLY A 170 1.62 -0.19 7.46
CA GLY A 170 0.39 0.02 8.22
C GLY A 170 0.53 1.11 9.28
N GLU A 171 -0.32 1.05 10.30
CA GLU A 171 -0.27 1.99 11.43
C GLU A 171 1.04 1.88 12.21
N GLU A 172 1.72 3.01 12.40
CA GLU A 172 2.91 3.08 13.24
C GLU A 172 2.50 2.87 14.70
N ARG A 173 2.95 1.76 15.28
CA ARG A 173 2.73 1.47 16.70
C ARG A 173 3.63 2.37 17.52
N SER A 174 3.04 3.30 18.25
CA SER A 174 3.79 4.17 19.16
C SER A 174 4.36 3.36 20.33
N GLU A 175 5.66 3.13 20.36
CA GLU A 175 6.36 2.47 21.50
C GLU A 175 6.35 3.32 22.80
N ARG A 176 5.82 4.55 22.78
CA ARG A 176 5.95 5.53 23.86
C ARG A 176 5.04 5.33 25.08
N GLN A 177 4.24 4.27 25.16
CA GLN A 177 3.39 4.01 26.34
C GLN A 177 3.86 2.87 27.27
N GLN A 178 4.94 2.14 26.94
CA GLN A 178 5.42 1.03 27.80
C GLN A 178 6.54 1.40 28.79
N ASN A 179 7.05 2.64 28.77
CA ASN A 179 8.10 3.10 29.70
C ASN A 179 7.60 4.11 30.76
N GLN A 180 6.29 4.08 31.08
CA GLN A 180 5.74 4.75 32.27
C GLN A 180 4.90 3.74 33.05
N GLY A 181 5.60 2.83 33.76
CA GLY A 181 5.04 1.89 34.72
C GLY A 181 6.07 1.62 35.80
#